data_AF-A0A0E0M514-F1
#
_entry.id   AF-A0A0E0M514-F1
#
_cell.length_a   1.000
_cell.length_b   1.000
_cell.length_c   1.000
_cell.angle_alpha   90.00
_cell.angle_beta   90.00
_cell.angle_gamma   90.00
#
_symmetry.space_group_name_H-M   'P 1'
#
loop_
_entity.id
_entity.type
_entity.pdbx_description
1 polymer ?
#
loop_
_entity_poly.entity_id
_entity_poly.type
_entity_poly.pdbx_seq_one_letter_code
_entity_poly.pdbx_strand_id
1 'polypeptide(L)'
;MCAYSSLGANGTSWCSNVLDCSLLKQIAVERGKTVAQVCLRWVYEQGDCIIVKSFNESRLRENFGIFDWELTDVDHHKISTLPESRGCLDFFVHESGPYKTVDEFWDGEITGDN
;
A
#
# COMPACT_ATOMS: atom_id res chain seq x y z
N MET A 1 -9.79 -5.65 -8.58
CA MET A 1 -10.20 -5.53 -7.16
C MET A 1 -10.15 -4.05 -6.78
N CYS A 2 -10.44 -3.68 -5.52
CA CYS A 2 -10.27 -2.29 -5.04
C CYS A 2 -9.25 -2.29 -3.90
N ALA A 3 -8.15 -1.54 -4.05
CA ALA A 3 -7.15 -1.38 -3.02
C ALA A 3 -7.58 -0.32 -2.00
N TYR A 4 -7.76 -0.73 -0.75
CA TYR A 4 -7.89 0.16 0.40
C TYR A 4 -6.53 0.31 1.09
N SER A 5 -6.37 1.38 1.87
CA SER A 5 -5.10 1.67 2.56
C SER A 5 -3.89 1.73 1.59
N SER A 6 -4.10 2.19 0.35
CA SER A 6 -3.07 2.25 -0.70
C SER A 6 -1.84 3.09 -0.34
N LEU A 7 -1.93 3.92 0.70
CA LEU A 7 -0.84 4.70 1.29
C LEU A 7 -0.43 4.20 2.69
N GLY A 8 -0.67 2.92 2.99
CA GLY A 8 -0.28 2.27 4.24
C GLY A 8 -1.09 2.67 5.47
N ALA A 9 -2.32 3.18 5.30
CA ALA A 9 -3.17 3.64 6.41
C ALA A 9 -2.51 4.67 7.35
N ASN A 10 -1.66 5.55 6.81
CA ASN A 10 -0.89 6.55 7.58
C ASN A 10 -1.78 7.32 8.59
N GLY A 11 -1.33 7.38 9.85
CA GLY A 11 -2.03 8.04 10.95
C GLY A 11 -3.03 7.16 11.72
N THR A 12 -3.09 5.86 11.42
CA THR A 12 -3.86 4.86 12.18
C THR A 12 -2.94 3.99 13.05
N SER A 13 -3.50 3.27 14.04
CA SER A 13 -2.72 2.36 14.89
C SER A 13 -2.22 1.11 14.18
N TRP A 14 -2.80 0.78 13.02
CA TRP A 14 -2.38 -0.33 12.15
C TRP A 14 -1.64 0.17 10.90
N CYS A 15 -1.10 1.40 10.94
CA CYS A 15 -0.39 1.96 9.79
C CYS A 15 0.91 1.21 9.49
N SER A 16 1.27 1.19 8.21
CA SER A 16 2.54 0.69 7.72
C SER A 16 3.41 1.85 7.24
N ASN A 17 4.72 1.66 7.31
CA ASN A 17 5.71 2.69 6.94
C ASN A 17 5.99 2.72 5.43
N VAL A 18 5.00 2.42 4.58
CA VAL A 18 5.13 2.36 3.12
C VAL A 18 5.66 3.68 2.56
N LEU A 19 5.15 4.82 3.04
CA LEU A 19 5.59 6.14 2.60
C LEU A 19 7.04 6.47 3.01
N ASP A 20 7.60 5.71 3.96
CA ASP A 20 8.97 5.89 4.42
C ASP A 20 9.99 4.96 3.75
N CYS A 21 9.53 4.02 2.92
CA CYS A 21 10.39 3.10 2.18
C CYS A 21 11.44 3.85 1.34
N SER A 22 12.72 3.54 1.56
CA SER A 22 13.85 4.16 0.86
C SER A 22 13.81 3.92 -0.65
N LEU A 23 13.41 2.72 -1.08
CA LEU A 23 13.27 2.37 -2.48
C LEU A 23 12.19 3.20 -3.18
N LEU A 24 11.01 3.34 -2.56
CA LEU A 24 9.93 4.15 -3.11
C LEU A 24 10.29 5.65 -3.13
N LYS A 25 11.02 6.13 -2.12
CA LYS A 25 11.60 7.49 -2.10
C LYS A 25 12.56 7.71 -3.27
N GLN A 26 13.42 6.73 -3.57
CA GLN A 26 14.34 6.82 -4.71
C GLN A 26 13.58 6.89 -6.03
N ILE A 27 12.59 6.00 -6.25
CA ILE A 27 11.76 6.01 -7.47
C ILE A 27 11.02 7.36 -7.61
N ALA A 28 10.48 7.88 -6.51
CA ALA A 28 9.79 9.18 -6.49
C ALA A 28 10.71 10.32 -6.97
N VAL A 29 11.96 10.35 -6.49
CA VAL A 29 12.97 11.32 -6.94
C VAL A 29 13.30 11.13 -8.42
N GLU A 30 13.55 9.91 -8.87
CA GLU A 30 13.88 9.58 -10.28
C GLU A 30 12.76 9.97 -11.25
N ARG A 31 11.49 9.88 -10.81
CA ARG A 31 10.30 10.22 -11.62
C ARG A 31 9.85 11.67 -11.47
N GLY A 32 10.42 12.43 -10.53
CA GLY A 32 9.96 13.78 -10.21
C GLY A 32 8.54 13.81 -9.64
N LYS A 33 8.19 12.79 -8.84
CA LYS A 33 6.85 12.57 -8.26
C LYS A 33 6.97 12.44 -6.74
N THR A 34 5.83 12.38 -6.04
CA THR A 34 5.82 12.06 -4.61
C THR A 34 5.76 10.56 -4.37
N VAL A 35 6.17 10.11 -3.18
CA VAL A 35 6.05 8.69 -2.79
C VAL A 35 4.60 8.22 -2.86
N ALA A 36 3.65 9.08 -2.45
CA ALA A 36 2.23 8.78 -2.57
C ALA A 36 1.80 8.55 -4.02
N GLN A 37 2.25 9.40 -4.96
CA GLN A 37 1.97 9.21 -6.37
C GLN A 37 2.57 7.91 -6.92
N VAL A 38 3.78 7.53 -6.49
CA VAL A 38 4.40 6.24 -6.87
C VAL A 38 3.55 5.06 -6.38
N CYS A 39 3.14 5.05 -5.11
CA CYS A 39 2.28 3.98 -4.57
C CYS A 39 0.95 3.87 -5.33
N LEU A 40 0.28 4.99 -5.56
CA LEU A 40 -1.01 5.02 -6.24
C LEU A 40 -0.86 4.64 -7.72
N ARG A 41 0.21 5.09 -8.39
CA ARG A 41 0.50 4.71 -9.77
C ARG A 41 0.74 3.20 -9.89
N TRP A 42 1.48 2.61 -8.96
CA TRP A 42 1.72 1.17 -8.95
C TRP A 42 0.41 0.39 -8.84
N VAL A 43 -0.49 0.76 -7.91
CA VAL A 43 -1.82 0.12 -7.78
C VAL A 43 -2.64 0.26 -9.07
N TYR A 44 -2.63 1.44 -9.69
CA TYR A 44 -3.31 1.69 -10.96
C TYR A 44 -2.81 0.75 -12.07
N GLU A 45 -1.50 0.57 -12.17
CA GLU A 45 -0.88 -0.31 -13.18
C GLU A 45 -1.07 -1.81 -12.90
N GLN A 46 -1.38 -2.22 -11.65
CA GLN A 46 -1.85 -3.58 -11.36
C GLN A 46 -3.28 -3.84 -11.88
N GLY A 47 -3.98 -2.81 -12.36
CA GLY A 47 -5.35 -2.90 -12.86
C GLY A 47 -6.42 -2.80 -11.77
N ASP A 48 -6.05 -2.34 -10.57
CA ASP A 48 -6.96 -2.19 -9.43
C ASP A 48 -7.54 -0.79 -9.31
N CYS A 49 -8.76 -0.71 -8.77
CA CYS A 49 -9.35 0.56 -8.35
C CYS A 49 -8.69 1.05 -7.05
N ILE A 50 -8.50 2.36 -6.92
CA ILE A 50 -7.80 2.98 -5.80
C ILE A 50 -8.79 3.67 -4.88
N ILE A 51 -8.76 3.32 -3.59
CA ILE A 51 -9.47 4.05 -2.53
C ILE A 51 -8.44 4.77 -1.66
N VAL A 52 -8.29 6.07 -1.88
CA VAL A 52 -7.36 6.92 -1.13
C VAL A 52 -8.10 8.04 -0.39
N LYS A 53 -7.70 8.29 0.86
CA LYS A 53 -8.30 9.30 1.73
C LYS A 53 -7.35 10.46 1.97
N SER A 54 -7.86 11.69 1.88
CA SER A 54 -7.19 12.90 2.35
C SER A 54 -8.23 13.93 2.77
N PHE A 55 -7.93 14.71 3.82
CA PHE A 55 -8.68 15.91 4.19
C PHE A 55 -7.96 17.20 3.78
N ASN A 56 -6.79 17.06 3.15
CA ASN A 56 -5.98 18.17 2.68
C ASN A 56 -6.14 18.30 1.16
N GLU A 57 -6.54 19.49 0.72
CA GLU A 57 -6.84 19.80 -0.69
C GLU A 57 -5.63 19.64 -1.61
N SER A 58 -4.43 20.05 -1.18
CA SER A 58 -3.23 19.89 -2.01
C SER A 58 -2.87 18.42 -2.19
N ARG A 59 -3.00 17.60 -1.14
CA ARG A 59 -2.83 16.14 -1.23
C ARG A 59 -3.89 15.47 -2.09
N LEU A 60 -5.13 15.96 -2.07
CA LEU A 60 -6.17 15.46 -2.98
C LEU A 60 -5.76 15.69 -4.44
N ARG A 61 -5.36 16.92 -4.79
CA ARG A 61 -4.86 17.24 -6.13
C ARG A 61 -3.64 16.39 -6.50
N GLU A 62 -2.70 16.22 -5.58
CA GLU A 62 -1.51 15.41 -5.77
C GLU A 62 -1.85 13.95 -6.09
N ASN A 63 -2.77 13.34 -5.33
CA ASN A 63 -3.21 11.96 -5.51
C ASN A 63 -3.88 11.72 -6.87
N PHE A 64 -4.51 12.73 -7.47
CA PHE A 64 -5.07 12.65 -8.83
C PHE A 64 -4.00 12.72 -9.93
N GLY A 65 -2.79 13.20 -9.63
CA GLY A 65 -1.70 13.39 -10.60
C GLY A 65 -0.93 12.12 -10.98
N ILE A 66 -1.63 11.00 -11.17
CA ILE A 66 -1.02 9.68 -11.42
C ILE A 66 -1.26 9.15 -12.84
N PHE A 67 -2.05 9.84 -13.67
CA PHE A 67 -2.51 9.30 -14.95
C PHE A 67 -1.64 9.70 -16.15
N ASP A 68 -0.87 10.78 -16.05
CA ASP A 68 -0.11 11.40 -17.14
C ASP A 68 1.36 10.90 -17.26
N TRP A 69 1.73 9.87 -16.52
CA TRP A 69 3.06 9.27 -16.49
C TRP A 69 2.97 7.82 -16.04
N GLU A 70 4.01 7.03 -16.26
CA GLU A 70 4.05 5.60 -15.92
C GLU A 70 5.33 5.20 -15.16
N LEU A 71 5.24 4.11 -14.40
CA LEU A 71 6.44 3.45 -13.89
C LEU A 71 7.11 2.70 -15.03
N THR A 72 8.44 2.61 -14.97
CA THR A 72 9.17 1.77 -15.93
C THR A 72 9.22 0.33 -15.48
N ASP A 73 9.55 -0.58 -16.39
CA ASP A 73 9.81 -1.99 -16.07
C ASP A 73 10.83 -2.16 -14.94
N VAL A 74 11.84 -1.29 -14.89
CA VAL A 74 12.86 -1.30 -13.83
C VAL A 74 12.27 -0.91 -12.48
N ASP A 75 11.35 0.06 -12.44
CA ASP A 75 10.68 0.45 -11.21
C ASP A 75 9.73 -0.66 -10.73
N HIS A 76 8.97 -1.27 -11.65
CA HIS A 76 8.14 -2.43 -11.34
C HIS A 76 8.97 -3.57 -10.77
N HIS A 77 10.11 -3.88 -11.39
CA HIS A 77 11.00 -4.91 -10.90
C HIS A 77 11.54 -4.57 -9.50
N LYS A 78 12.01 -3.33 -9.28
CA LYS A 78 12.43 -2.85 -7.96
C LYS A 78 11.31 -3.05 -6.92
N ILE A 79 10.09 -2.59 -7.20
CA ILE A 79 8.95 -2.69 -6.28
C ILE A 79 8.62 -4.16 -5.96
N SER A 80 8.71 -5.07 -6.94
CA SER A 80 8.46 -6.51 -6.73
C SER A 80 9.44 -7.19 -5.78
N THR A 81 10.57 -6.56 -5.46
CA THR A 81 11.54 -7.07 -4.47
C THR A 81 11.23 -6.65 -3.03
N LEU A 82 10.24 -5.77 -2.82
CA LEU A 82 9.87 -5.33 -1.49
C LEU A 82 9.25 -6.50 -0.69
N PRO A 83 9.56 -6.60 0.61
CA PRO A 83 8.91 -7.59 1.46
C PRO A 83 7.42 -7.27 1.57
N GLU A 84 6.60 -8.31 1.46
CA GLU A 84 5.16 -8.22 1.64
C GLU A 84 4.79 -8.48 3.09
N SER A 85 3.93 -7.64 3.66
CA SER A 85 3.32 -7.87 4.95
C SER A 85 1.90 -7.34 5.00
N ARG A 86 1.01 -8.05 5.69
CA ARG A 86 -0.38 -7.60 5.88
C ARG A 86 -0.49 -6.72 7.12
N GLY A 87 -1.24 -5.63 7.00
CA GLY A 87 -1.64 -4.79 8.14
C GLY A 87 -2.94 -5.30 8.77
N CYS A 88 -3.14 -5.02 10.07
CA CYS A 88 -4.36 -5.36 10.82
C CYS A 88 -4.67 -6.88 10.84
N LEU A 89 -3.69 -7.68 11.29
CA LEU A 89 -3.73 -9.14 11.19
C LEU A 89 -4.77 -9.82 12.08
N ASP A 90 -4.98 -9.32 13.29
CA ASP A 90 -5.63 -10.06 14.38
C ASP A 90 -6.88 -9.39 14.94
N PHE A 91 -7.36 -8.31 14.31
CA PHE A 91 -8.45 -7.48 14.86
C PHE A 91 -9.74 -8.27 15.15
N PHE A 92 -10.00 -9.35 14.39
CA PHE A 92 -11.15 -10.24 14.58
C PHE A 92 -10.78 -11.61 15.17
N VAL A 93 -9.53 -11.78 15.59
CA VAL A 93 -9.02 -13.03 16.16
C VAL A 93 -9.20 -13.01 17.67
N HIS A 94 -9.90 -13.99 18.21
CA HIS A 94 -10.13 -14.10 19.64
C HIS A 94 -10.42 -15.53 20.06
N GLU A 95 -9.96 -15.95 21.24
CA GLU A 95 -10.17 -17.32 21.76
C GLU A 95 -11.65 -17.70 21.89
N SER A 96 -12.55 -16.74 22.13
CA SER A 96 -13.99 -16.96 22.14
C SER A 96 -14.70 -16.60 20.83
N GLY A 97 -13.97 -16.03 19.86
CA GLY A 97 -14.50 -15.60 18.56
C GLY A 97 -14.62 -16.73 17.53
N PRO A 98 -15.18 -16.46 16.34
CA PRO A 98 -15.25 -17.46 15.27
C PRO A 98 -13.88 -17.84 14.70
N TYR A 99 -12.89 -16.94 14.78
CA TYR A 99 -11.51 -17.16 14.34
C TYR A 99 -10.56 -17.16 15.54
N LYS A 100 -9.81 -18.24 15.73
CA LYS A 100 -8.91 -18.44 16.87
C LYS A 100 -7.47 -18.05 16.55
N THR A 101 -7.10 -18.06 15.28
CA THR A 101 -5.77 -17.67 14.81
C THR A 101 -5.86 -16.70 13.64
N VAL A 102 -4.77 -15.98 13.39
CA VAL A 102 -4.62 -15.12 12.20
C VAL A 102 -4.71 -15.96 10.92
N ASP A 103 -4.15 -17.16 10.94
CA ASP A 103 -4.18 -18.10 9.81
C ASP A 103 -5.61 -18.50 9.43
N GLU A 104 -6.43 -18.85 10.43
CA GLU A 104 -7.86 -19.15 10.24
C GLU A 104 -8.64 -17.95 9.71
N PHE A 105 -8.31 -16.72 10.15
CA PHE A 105 -9.03 -15.53 9.70
C PHE A 105 -8.71 -15.16 8.25
N TRP A 106 -7.47 -15.40 7.81
CA TRP A 106 -6.99 -15.06 6.47
C TRP A 106 -6.94 -16.25 5.52
N ASP A 107 -7.51 -17.40 5.88
CA ASP A 107 -7.47 -18.64 5.09
C ASP A 107 -6.04 -19.01 4.62
N GLY A 108 -5.04 -18.77 5.48
CA GLY A 108 -3.63 -19.00 5.17
C GLY A 108 -2.98 -18.01 4.22
N GLU A 109 -3.69 -16.97 3.76
CA GLU A 109 -3.13 -15.95 2.86
C GLU A 109 -2.21 -14.94 3.57
N ILE A 110 -1.50 -15.32 4.62
CA ILE A 110 -0.59 -14.41 5.34
C ILE A 110 0.73 -14.34 4.57
N THR A 111 1.17 -13.14 4.23
CA THR A 111 2.47 -12.87 3.60
C THR A 111 3.37 -12.15 4.59
N GLY A 112 4.64 -12.59 4.70
CA GLY A 112 5.65 -12.05 5.63
C GLY A 112 5.79 -12.88 6.91
N ASP A 113 7.03 -13.04 7.40
CA ASP A 113 7.30 -13.72 8.67
C ASP A 113 6.73 -12.89 9.85
N ASN A 114 6.10 -13.57 10.82
CA ASN A 114 5.58 -12.99 12.06
C ASN A 114 6.64 -12.22 12.87
#